data_AF-A0A934AXF2-F1
#
_entry.id   AF-A0A934AXF2-F1
#
_cell.length_a   1.000
_cell.length_b   1.000
_cell.length_c   1.000
_cell.angle_alpha   90.00
_cell.angle_beta   90.00
_cell.angle_gamma   90.00
#
_symmetry.space_group_name_H-M   'P 1'
#
loop_
_entity.id
_entity.type
_entity.pdbx_description
1 polymer ?
#
loop_
_entity_poly.entity_id
_entity_poly.type
_entity_poly.pdbx_seq_one_letter_code
_entity_poly.pdbx_strand_id
1 'polypeptide(L)'
;MNIKNEDVRELIAEIPEGHKHIRTTIILRDGTEMTFQEATIANLVRAYISVKTHPVLSGTVLRGVRLDDRKDGYAEWQLLER
;
A
#
# COMPACT_ATOMS: atom_id res chain seq x y z
N MET A 1 -9.92 -11.04 8.57
CA MET A 1 -10.43 -9.97 9.43
C MET A 1 -10.91 -8.84 8.54
N ASN A 2 -12.10 -8.29 8.77
CA ASN A 2 -12.60 -7.12 8.05
C ASN A 2 -12.46 -5.92 8.99
N ILE A 3 -11.65 -4.92 8.62
CA ILE A 3 -11.42 -3.71 9.42
C ILE A 3 -12.37 -2.64 8.89
N LYS A 4 -13.24 -2.13 9.74
CA LYS A 4 -14.13 -1.01 9.40
C LYS A 4 -13.45 0.31 9.73
N ASN A 5 -13.94 1.39 9.14
CA ASN A 5 -13.46 2.74 9.47
C ASN A 5 -13.62 3.06 10.97
N GLU A 6 -14.66 2.54 11.65
CA GLU A 6 -14.84 2.73 13.09
C GLU A 6 -13.74 2.07 13.94
N ASP A 7 -13.11 1.02 13.41
CA ASP A 7 -12.01 0.32 14.08
C ASP A 7 -10.68 1.07 13.95
N VAL A 8 -10.56 1.98 12.96
CA VAL A 8 -9.38 2.81 12.75
C VAL A 8 -9.42 4.00 13.71
N ARG A 9 -8.40 4.09 14.57
CA ARG A 9 -8.20 5.24 15.45
C ARG A 9 -7.56 6.39 14.69
N GLU A 10 -6.46 6.12 14.00
CA GLU A 10 -5.65 7.11 13.30
C GLU A 10 -5.07 6.54 12.00
N LEU A 11 -4.93 7.39 10.99
CA LEU A 11 -4.16 7.15 9.77
C LEU A 11 -3.18 8.31 9.61
N ILE A 12 -1.89 8.01 9.69
CA ILE A 12 -0.81 8.98 9.61
C ILE A 12 -0.08 8.76 8.29
N ALA A 13 0.06 9.80 7.47
CA ALA A 13 0.84 9.77 6.25
C ALA A 13 1.82 10.94 6.27
N GLU A 14 3.11 10.63 6.34
CA GLU A 14 4.17 11.61 6.55
C GLU A 14 5.46 11.21 5.84
N ILE A 15 6.36 12.18 5.68
CA ILE A 15 7.75 11.94 5.29
C ILE A 15 8.58 12.10 6.56
N PRO A 16 9.08 11.00 7.17
CA PRO A 16 9.83 11.11 8.41
C PRO A 16 11.11 11.92 8.24
N GLU A 17 11.63 12.49 9.32
CA GLU A 17 12.85 13.28 9.30
C GLU A 17 14.04 12.48 8.73
N GLY A 18 14.72 13.03 7.73
CA GLY A 18 15.83 12.36 7.04
C GLY A 18 15.42 11.33 5.97
N HIS A 19 14.13 11.10 5.74
CA HIS A 19 13.62 10.22 4.70
C HIS A 19 13.15 11.01 3.46
N LYS A 20 13.22 10.35 2.29
CA LYS A 20 12.71 10.90 1.02
C LYS A 20 11.31 10.40 0.67
N HIS A 21 10.87 9.32 1.31
CA HIS A 21 9.69 8.57 0.93
C HIS A 21 8.64 8.61 2.02
N ILE A 22 7.38 8.58 1.60
CA ILE A 22 6.24 8.57 2.52
C ILE A 22 6.25 7.27 3.34
N ARG A 23 5.82 7.40 4.59
CA ARG A 23 5.39 6.30 5.45
C ARG A 23 3.92 6.49 5.78
N THR A 24 3.19 5.39 5.82
CA THR A 24 1.78 5.41 6.19
C THR A 24 1.54 4.44 7.32
N THR A 25 1.09 4.97 8.46
CA THR A 25 0.79 4.20 9.66
C THR A 25 -0.72 4.16 9.87
N ILE A 26 -1.27 2.96 10.08
CA ILE A 26 -2.66 2.75 10.48
C ILE A 26 -2.65 2.25 11.92
N ILE A 27 -3.34 2.96 12.80
CA ILE A 27 -3.50 2.59 14.21
C ILE A 27 -4.96 2.23 14.45
N LEU A 28 -5.22 1.03 14.97
CA LEU A 28 -6.54 0.55 15.32
C LEU A 28 -6.88 0.87 16.78
N ARG A 29 -8.18 0.87 17.10
CA ARG A 29 -8.68 1.14 18.46
C ARG A 29 -8.21 0.14 19.51
N ASP A 30 -7.91 -1.09 19.10
CA ASP A 30 -7.37 -2.14 19.98
C ASP A 30 -5.87 -1.98 20.27
N GLY A 31 -5.22 -0.98 19.68
CA GLY A 31 -3.79 -0.71 19.83
C GLY A 31 -2.91 -1.34 18.75
N THR A 32 -3.47 -2.10 17.81
CA THR A 32 -2.71 -2.63 16.67
C THR A 32 -2.19 -1.49 15.79
N GLU A 33 -0.89 -1.52 15.46
CA GLU A 33 -0.24 -0.52 14.62
C GLU A 33 0.45 -1.19 13.42
N MET A 34 0.26 -0.63 12.23
CA MET A 34 0.86 -1.12 10.99
C MET A 34 1.44 0.04 10.19
N THR A 35 2.75 0.03 9.97
CA THR A 35 3.46 1.04 9.16
C THR A 35 3.89 0.47 7.82
N PHE A 36 3.52 1.14 6.74
CA PHE A 36 3.78 0.73 5.37
C PHE A 36 4.78 1.67 4.69
N GLN A 37 5.58 1.09 3.78
CA GLN A 37 6.41 1.85 2.86
C GLN A 37 5.56 2.46 1.74
N GLU A 38 6.03 3.58 1.17
CA GLU A 38 5.39 4.24 0.03
C GLU A 38 5.02 3.28 -1.11
N ALA A 39 5.92 2.36 -1.47
CA ALA A 39 5.67 1.38 -2.52
C ALA A 39 4.48 0.45 -2.23
N THR A 40 4.26 0.08 -0.96
CA THR A 40 3.11 -0.75 -0.57
C THR A 40 1.80 0.01 -0.72
N ILE A 41 1.78 1.28 -0.29
CA ILE A 41 0.60 2.14 -0.41
C ILE A 41 0.30 2.46 -1.87
N ALA A 42 1.32 2.75 -2.69
CA ALA A 42 1.16 2.96 -4.12
C ALA A 42 0.49 1.75 -4.79
N ASN A 43 0.89 0.53 -4.40
CA ASN A 43 0.28 -0.69 -4.92
C ASN A 43 -1.15 -0.92 -4.41
N LEU A 44 -1.44 -0.60 -3.15
CA LEU A 44 -2.82 -0.62 -2.62
C LEU A 44 -3.73 0.32 -3.42
N VAL A 45 -3.29 1.57 -3.60
CA VAL A 45 -4.03 2.59 -4.36
C VAL A 45 -4.22 2.14 -5.81
N ARG A 46 -3.17 1.61 -6.45
CA ARG A 46 -3.25 1.08 -7.82
C ARG A 46 -4.28 -0.05 -7.93
N ALA A 47 -4.23 -1.04 -7.03
CA ALA A 47 -5.20 -2.13 -7.03
C ALA A 47 -6.63 -1.64 -6.86
N TYR A 48 -6.86 -0.72 -5.91
CA TYR A 48 -8.18 -0.13 -5.66
C TYR A 48 -8.70 0.63 -6.89
N ILE A 49 -7.88 1.51 -7.47
CA ILE A 49 -8.25 2.29 -8.64
C ILE A 49 -8.55 1.38 -9.82
N SER A 50 -7.70 0.38 -10.10
CA SER A 50 -7.90 -0.56 -11.20
C SER A 50 -9.27 -1.24 -11.16
N VAL A 51 -9.71 -1.70 -9.98
CA VAL A 51 -11.04 -2.31 -9.85
C VAL A 51 -12.14 -1.24 -9.91
N LYS A 52 -11.95 -0.10 -9.23
CA LYS A 52 -12.99 0.92 -9.10
C LYS A 52 -13.32 1.60 -10.43
N THR A 53 -12.34 1.76 -11.32
CA THR A 53 -12.49 2.53 -12.56
C THR A 53 -12.63 1.68 -13.81
N HIS A 54 -12.38 0.37 -13.73
CA HIS A 54 -12.49 -0.50 -14.90
C HIS A 54 -13.94 -1.00 -15.08
N PRO A 55 -14.52 -0.93 -16.30
CA PRO A 55 -15.96 -1.14 -16.50
C PRO A 55 -16.46 -2.58 -16.24
N VAL A 56 -15.56 -3.55 -16.24
CA VAL A 56 -15.89 -4.99 -16.08
C VAL A 56 -14.99 -5.75 -15.11
N LEU A 57 -13.96 -5.12 -14.55
CA LEU A 57 -13.02 -5.83 -13.66
C LEU A 57 -13.60 -5.84 -12.25
N SER A 58 -13.81 -7.02 -11.67
CA SER A 58 -14.36 -7.16 -10.32
C SER A 58 -13.31 -7.36 -9.23
N GLY A 59 -12.03 -7.51 -9.59
CA GLY A 59 -10.95 -7.74 -8.64
C GLY A 59 -9.58 -7.76 -9.31
N THR A 60 -8.53 -7.54 -8.51
CA THR A 60 -7.13 -7.72 -8.91
C THR A 60 -6.32 -8.23 -7.72
N VAL A 61 -5.29 -9.02 -8.00
CA VAL A 61 -4.37 -9.54 -6.99
C VAL A 61 -2.96 -9.13 -7.42
N LEU A 62 -2.26 -8.41 -6.53
CA LEU A 62 -0.87 -8.06 -6.73
C LEU A 62 0.01 -8.92 -5.81
N ARG A 63 0.97 -9.64 -6.38
CA ARG A 63 1.86 -10.56 -5.66
C ARG A 63 3.27 -10.02 -5.56
N GLY A 64 3.90 -10.24 -4.40
CA GLY A 64 5.30 -9.92 -4.16
C GLY A 64 6.21 -10.66 -5.12
N VAL A 65 6.98 -9.91 -5.89
CA VAL A 65 8.00 -10.42 -6.78
C VAL A 65 9.24 -9.55 -6.66
N ARG A 66 10.40 -10.22 -6.66
CA ARG A 66 11.69 -9.57 -6.73
C ARG A 66 12.04 -9.30 -8.20
N LEU A 67 12.42 -8.07 -8.52
CA LEU A 67 12.79 -7.67 -9.87
C LEU A 67 14.28 -7.35 -9.94
N ASP A 68 15.01 -8.18 -10.70
CA ASP A 68 16.43 -7.98 -10.96
C ASP A 68 16.65 -6.83 -11.97
N ASP A 69 15.78 -6.70 -12.98
CA ASP A 69 15.74 -5.57 -13.93
C ASP A 69 14.56 -4.64 -13.62
N ARG A 70 14.85 -3.37 -13.29
CA ARG A 70 13.87 -2.35 -12.89
C ARG A 70 14.38 -0.94 -13.16
N LYS A 71 13.46 0.01 -13.28
CA LYS A 71 13.78 1.44 -13.41
C LYS A 71 14.47 1.97 -12.14
N ASP A 72 15.34 2.96 -12.32
CA ASP A 72 15.99 3.66 -11.21
C ASP A 72 14.96 4.26 -10.25
N GLY A 73 15.23 4.15 -8.96
CA GLY A 73 14.35 4.62 -7.89
C GLY A 73 13.20 3.68 -7.51
N TYR A 74 12.97 2.59 -8.24
CA TYR A 74 11.97 1.58 -7.86
C TYR A 74 12.56 0.58 -6.87
N ALA A 75 11.73 0.16 -5.90
CA ALA A 75 12.09 -0.88 -4.95
C ALA A 75 12.31 -2.23 -5.65
N GLU A 76 13.25 -3.02 -5.15
CA GLU A 76 13.57 -4.36 -5.65
C GLU A 76 12.38 -5.32 -5.56
N TRP A 77 11.62 -5.23 -4.48
CA TRP A 77 10.37 -5.95 -4.28
C TRP A 77 9.19 -5.09 -4.74
N GLN A 78 8.41 -5.61 -5.68
CA GLN A 78 7.19 -4.98 -6.18
C GLN A 78 6.00 -5.92 -5.99
N LEU A 79 4.79 -5.37 -5.95
CA LEU A 79 3.56 -6.16 -6.04
C LEU A 79 3.04 -6.07 -7.47
N LEU A 80 2.95 -7.18 -8.22
CA LEU A 80 2.51 -7.19 -9.63
C LEU A 80 1.36 -8.18 -9.87
N GLU A 81 0.57 -8.00 -10.93
CA GLU A 81 -0.63 -8.77 -11.34
C GLU A 81 -0.39 -10.26 -11.74
N ARG A 82 0.67 -10.89 -11.23
CA ARG A 82 1.07 -12.27 -11.59
C ARG A 82 0.18 -13.36 -10.98
#